data_AF-A0A1Y5K493-F1
#
_entry.id   AF-A0A1Y5K493-F1
#
_cell.length_a   1.000
_cell.length_b   1.000
_cell.length_c   1.000
_cell.angle_alpha   90.00
_cell.angle_beta   90.00
_cell.angle_gamma   90.00
#
_symmetry.space_group_name_H-M   'P 1'
#
loop_
_entity.id
_entity.type
_entity.pdbx_description
1 polymer ?
#
loop_
_entity_poly.entity_id
_entity_poly.type
_entity_poly.pdbx_seq_one_letter_code
_entity_poly.pdbx_strand_id
1 'polypeptide(L)'
;MKNLNYWLLKQAHIIWIASIVNIGLGVVIPDFDFVAKSISYVALEDPIYAYTHRIADIIIGLSMCGFAFAMQSLSLNRFSTAMLATSLFGISMISAGIWTLETPLHLLYNLSIFMIITPMAFALEFKNVIKSSLFESLSVAVTVLHVFMFWLIYAGFIPQEINGLIQRLWAIPTMGWFGIAAYKLACCQFSANRVAGDL
;
A
#
# COMPACT_ATOMS: atom_id res chain seq x y z
N MET A 1 -0.03 -25.42 4.14
CA MET A 1 -0.59 -24.22 3.46
C MET A 1 -1.39 -23.30 4.40
N LYS A 2 -2.28 -23.81 5.28
CA LYS A 2 -3.08 -22.95 6.20
C LYS A 2 -2.26 -21.98 7.08
N ASN A 3 -1.15 -22.45 7.67
CA ASN A 3 -0.28 -21.60 8.49
C ASN A 3 0.49 -20.56 7.68
N LEU A 4 0.92 -20.89 6.46
CA LEU A 4 1.64 -19.95 5.58
C LEU A 4 0.75 -18.76 5.20
N ASN A 5 -0.50 -19.01 4.82
CA ASN A 5 -1.45 -17.95 4.47
C ASN A 5 -1.72 -17.04 5.67
N TYR A 6 -1.86 -17.60 6.87
CA TYR A 6 -2.04 -16.81 8.08
C TYR A 6 -0.88 -15.84 8.33
N TRP A 7 0.37 -16.30 8.22
CA TRP A 7 1.54 -15.44 8.39
C TRP A 7 1.67 -14.39 7.28
N LEU A 8 1.35 -14.74 6.04
CA LEU A 8 1.36 -13.80 4.92
C LEU A 8 0.27 -12.71 5.02
N LEU A 9 -0.88 -13.04 5.62
CA LEU A 9 -1.90 -12.04 5.97
C LEU A 9 -1.45 -11.17 7.14
N LYS A 10 -0.89 -11.77 8.20
CA LYS A 10 -0.47 -11.03 9.39
C LYS A 10 0.66 -10.04 9.10
N GLN A 11 1.64 -10.46 8.29
CA GLN A 11 2.76 -9.60 7.92
C GLN A 11 2.32 -8.39 7.09
N ALA A 12 1.16 -8.42 6.42
CA ALA A 12 0.65 -7.29 5.64
C ALA A 12 0.38 -6.04 6.51
N HIS A 13 0.31 -6.17 7.84
CA HIS A 13 0.30 -5.01 8.73
C HIS A 13 1.62 -4.21 8.69
N ILE A 14 2.72 -4.79 8.21
CA ILE A 14 3.97 -4.07 7.99
C ILE A 14 3.77 -2.93 6.98
N ILE A 15 2.92 -3.13 5.96
CA ILE A 15 2.63 -2.13 4.91
C ILE A 15 2.28 -0.77 5.54
N TRP A 16 1.24 -0.72 6.37
CA TRP A 16 0.75 0.55 6.92
C TRP A 16 1.66 1.10 8.04
N ILE A 17 2.25 0.23 8.86
CA ILE A 17 3.14 0.63 9.95
C ILE A 17 4.43 1.26 9.39
N ALA A 18 5.11 0.55 8.49
CA ALA A 18 6.32 1.04 7.86
C ALA A 18 6.03 2.30 7.02
N SER A 19 4.86 2.36 6.36
CA SER A 19 4.47 3.56 5.61
C SER A 19 4.29 4.79 6.49
N ILE A 20 3.66 4.69 7.67
CA ILE A 20 3.51 5.84 8.57
C ILE A 20 4.86 6.37 9.02
N VAL A 21 5.77 5.46 9.40
CA VAL A 21 7.15 5.85 9.75
C VAL A 21 7.82 6.55 8.58
N ASN A 22 7.67 5.99 7.38
CA ASN A 22 8.31 6.52 6.17
C ASN A 22 7.75 7.90 5.76
N ILE A 23 6.44 8.08 5.83
CA ILE A 23 5.72 9.34 5.59
C ILE A 23 6.20 10.44 6.55
N GLY A 24 6.38 10.08 7.82
CA GLY A 24 6.79 10.98 8.89
C GLY A 24 8.29 11.31 8.91
N LEU A 25 9.12 10.57 8.16
CA LEU A 25 10.58 10.69 8.25
C LEU A 25 11.08 12.11 7.95
N GLY A 26 10.43 12.82 7.03
CA GLY A 26 10.81 14.20 6.69
C GLY A 26 10.68 15.22 7.83
N VAL A 27 9.95 14.90 8.92
CA VAL A 27 9.82 15.81 10.08
C VAL A 27 11.11 15.89 10.89
N VAL A 28 11.94 14.85 10.86
CA VAL A 28 13.15 14.75 11.68
C VAL A 28 14.43 15.10 10.92
N ILE A 29 14.30 15.50 9.65
CA ILE A 29 15.43 15.89 8.81
C ILE A 29 15.64 17.40 8.95
N PRO A 30 16.84 17.86 9.34
CA PRO A 30 17.16 19.28 9.42
C PRO A 30 16.90 19.99 8.09
N ASP A 31 16.28 21.16 8.13
CA ASP A 31 16.01 22.03 6.97
C ASP A 31 15.22 21.39 5.81
N PHE A 32 14.63 20.21 6.03
CA PHE A 32 13.77 19.57 5.04
C PHE A 32 12.41 20.26 5.01
N ASP A 33 12.05 20.80 3.85
CA ASP A 33 10.72 21.35 3.63
C ASP A 33 9.67 20.22 3.52
N PHE A 34 9.17 19.79 4.68
CA PHE A 34 8.18 18.73 4.81
C PHE A 34 6.87 19.04 4.08
N VAL A 35 6.54 20.32 3.92
CA VAL A 35 5.25 20.77 3.37
C VAL A 35 5.31 20.80 1.85
N ALA A 36 6.40 21.31 1.27
CA ALA A 36 6.54 21.42 -0.18
C ALA A 36 7.17 20.16 -0.81
N LYS A 37 8.25 19.61 -0.25
CA LYS A 37 8.99 18.49 -0.88
C LYS A 37 8.19 17.18 -0.81
N SER A 38 8.13 16.49 -1.95
CA SER A 38 7.56 15.14 -2.04
C SER A 38 8.29 14.16 -1.12
N ILE A 39 7.62 13.06 -0.77
CA ILE A 39 8.19 12.03 0.11
C ILE A 39 9.47 11.45 -0.51
N SER A 40 9.49 11.28 -1.84
CA SER A 40 10.63 10.73 -2.58
C SER A 40 11.90 11.58 -2.50
N TYR A 41 11.82 12.89 -2.17
CA TYR A 41 13.03 13.70 -1.94
C TYR A 41 13.83 13.23 -0.74
N VAL A 42 13.19 12.54 0.23
CA VAL A 42 13.90 11.96 1.38
C VAL A 42 14.96 10.95 0.92
N ALA A 43 14.78 10.30 -0.23
CA ALA A 43 15.77 9.39 -0.83
C ALA A 43 17.08 10.07 -1.25
N LEU A 44 17.13 11.40 -1.28
CA LEU A 44 18.27 12.21 -1.72
C LEU A 44 18.94 12.96 -0.56
N GLU A 45 18.37 12.88 0.64
CA GLU A 45 18.92 13.54 1.83
C GLU A 45 20.12 12.76 2.40
N ASP A 46 20.65 13.19 3.54
CA ASP A 46 21.81 12.55 4.18
C ASP A 46 21.66 11.01 4.29
N PRO A 47 22.77 10.25 4.21
CA PRO A 47 22.73 8.79 4.03
C PRO A 47 21.83 8.05 5.01
N ILE A 48 21.77 8.50 6.27
CA ILE A 48 20.93 7.86 7.29
C ILE A 48 19.43 7.96 6.95
N TYR A 49 18.96 9.11 6.47
CA TYR A 49 17.56 9.33 6.11
C TYR A 49 17.24 8.68 4.78
N ALA A 50 18.12 8.85 3.78
CA ALA A 50 17.95 8.25 2.47
C ALA A 50 17.87 6.71 2.55
N TYR A 51 18.79 6.07 3.27
CA TYR A 51 18.74 4.60 3.42
C TYR A 51 17.55 4.14 4.25
N THR A 52 17.17 4.87 5.30
CA THR A 52 15.97 4.53 6.09
C THR A 52 14.72 4.56 5.23
N HIS A 53 14.53 5.61 4.43
CA HIS A 53 13.39 5.75 3.52
C HIS A 53 13.35 4.64 2.46
N ARG A 54 14.49 4.41 1.81
CA ARG A 54 14.62 3.42 0.73
C ARG A 54 14.41 1.99 1.23
N ILE A 55 14.96 1.64 2.38
CA ILE A 55 14.74 0.34 3.01
C ILE A 55 13.27 0.18 3.40
N ALA A 56 12.63 1.23 3.93
CA ALA A 56 11.20 1.19 4.24
C ALA A 56 10.36 0.91 2.99
N ASP A 57 10.64 1.58 1.86
CA ASP A 57 9.94 1.34 0.59
C ASP A 57 10.08 -0.11 0.09
N ILE A 58 11.28 -0.70 0.21
CA ILE A 58 11.51 -2.11 -0.14
C ILE A 58 10.73 -3.04 0.79
N ILE A 59 10.76 -2.79 2.10
CA ILE A 59 10.03 -3.60 3.09
C ILE A 59 8.52 -3.53 2.83
N ILE A 60 7.99 -2.34 2.57
CA ILE A 60 6.58 -2.11 2.22
C ILE A 60 6.23 -2.92 0.98
N GLY A 61 7.01 -2.79 -0.10
CA GLY A 61 6.73 -3.47 -1.35
C GLY A 61 6.84 -4.99 -1.27
N LEU A 62 7.82 -5.53 -0.54
CA LEU A 62 7.92 -6.97 -0.26
C LEU A 62 6.70 -7.46 0.54
N SER A 63 6.25 -6.68 1.52
CA SER A 63 5.07 -6.99 2.31
C SER A 63 3.79 -7.01 1.47
N MET A 64 3.65 -6.07 0.53
CA MET A 64 2.55 -6.04 -0.45
C MET A 64 2.56 -7.28 -1.35
N CYS A 65 3.71 -7.68 -1.88
CA CYS A 65 3.84 -8.91 -2.67
C CYS A 65 3.47 -10.16 -1.85
N GLY A 66 3.88 -10.23 -0.58
CA GLY A 66 3.49 -11.31 0.33
C GLY A 66 1.97 -11.35 0.58
N PHE A 67 1.34 -10.18 0.77
CA PHE A 67 -0.10 -10.06 0.91
C PHE A 67 -0.82 -10.48 -0.38
N ALA A 68 -0.29 -10.10 -1.53
CA ALA A 68 -0.81 -10.46 -2.84
C ALA A 68 -0.81 -11.98 -3.06
N PHE A 69 0.27 -12.65 -2.68
CA PHE A 69 0.33 -14.11 -2.72
C PHE A 69 -0.72 -14.76 -1.80
N ALA A 70 -0.93 -14.22 -0.60
CA ALA A 70 -1.98 -14.69 0.29
C ALA A 70 -3.36 -14.59 -0.37
N MET A 71 -3.68 -13.48 -1.03
CA MET A 71 -4.94 -13.30 -1.75
C MET A 71 -5.13 -14.33 -2.85
N GLN A 72 -4.12 -14.59 -3.69
CA GLN A 72 -4.22 -15.62 -4.72
C GLN A 72 -4.40 -17.03 -4.14
N SER A 73 -3.70 -17.33 -3.05
CA SER A 73 -3.84 -18.62 -2.37
C SER A 73 -5.23 -18.87 -1.76
N LEU A 74 -6.02 -17.81 -1.56
CA LEU A 74 -7.41 -17.87 -1.09
C LEU A 74 -8.42 -17.86 -2.26
N SER A 75 -7.98 -17.45 -3.45
CA SER A 75 -8.75 -17.44 -4.70
C SER A 75 -8.47 -18.66 -5.57
N LEU A 76 -8.23 -19.85 -5.01
CA LEU A 76 -7.65 -21.05 -5.68
C LEU A 76 -8.23 -21.43 -7.06
N ASN A 77 -9.49 -21.07 -7.36
CA ASN A 77 -10.16 -21.40 -8.62
C ASN A 77 -10.27 -20.24 -9.62
N ARG A 78 -9.62 -19.10 -9.34
CA ARG A 78 -9.62 -17.93 -10.23
C ARG A 78 -8.37 -17.09 -10.07
N PHE A 79 -7.97 -16.46 -11.16
CA PHE A 79 -6.97 -15.41 -11.09
C PHE A 79 -7.52 -14.22 -10.30
N SER A 80 -6.75 -13.71 -9.34
CA SER A 80 -7.12 -12.55 -8.52
C SER A 80 -6.58 -11.26 -9.14
N THR A 81 -7.48 -10.38 -9.56
CA THR A 81 -7.15 -9.01 -10.00
C THR A 81 -6.59 -8.20 -8.83
N ALA A 82 -7.11 -8.41 -7.61
CA ALA A 82 -6.59 -7.77 -6.40
C ALA A 82 -5.12 -8.16 -6.14
N MET A 83 -4.77 -9.44 -6.35
CA MET A 83 -3.38 -9.91 -6.27
C MET A 83 -2.49 -9.24 -7.32
N LEU A 84 -2.92 -9.19 -8.59
CA LEU A 84 -2.11 -8.56 -9.63
C LEU A 84 -1.87 -7.08 -9.32
N ALA A 85 -2.94 -6.33 -9.01
CA ALA A 85 -2.86 -4.91 -8.73
C ALA A 85 -1.96 -4.62 -7.51
N THR A 86 -2.13 -5.39 -6.43
CA THR A 86 -1.29 -5.25 -5.22
C THR A 86 0.16 -5.63 -5.48
N SER A 87 0.43 -6.65 -6.31
CA SER A 87 1.81 -7.04 -6.65
C SER A 87 2.49 -5.96 -7.49
N LEU A 88 1.80 -5.39 -8.47
CA LEU A 88 2.36 -4.33 -9.31
C LEU A 88 2.63 -3.06 -8.49
N PHE A 89 1.74 -2.73 -7.56
CA PHE A 89 1.99 -1.65 -6.60
C PHE A 89 3.17 -1.99 -5.66
N GLY A 90 3.27 -3.22 -5.16
CA GLY A 90 4.40 -3.67 -4.35
C GLY A 90 5.74 -3.58 -5.09
N ILE A 91 5.78 -4.00 -6.36
CA ILE A 91 6.95 -3.88 -7.23
C ILE A 91 7.32 -2.41 -7.45
N SER A 92 6.34 -1.52 -7.59
CA SER A 92 6.60 -0.08 -7.71
C SER A 92 7.28 0.48 -6.46
N MET A 93 6.89 0.03 -5.27
CA MET A 93 7.52 0.43 -4.00
C MET A 93 8.95 -0.10 -3.87
N ILE A 94 9.18 -1.39 -4.20
CA ILE A 94 10.54 -1.96 -4.25
C ILE A 94 11.42 -1.15 -5.20
N SER A 95 10.86 -0.80 -6.36
CA SER A 95 11.54 0.01 -7.36
C SER A 95 11.95 1.39 -6.82
N ALA A 96 11.04 2.11 -6.15
CA ALA A 96 11.36 3.41 -5.54
C ALA A 96 12.49 3.33 -4.49
N GLY A 97 12.57 2.24 -3.73
CA GLY A 97 13.65 2.04 -2.77
C GLY A 97 14.99 1.69 -3.43
N ILE A 98 15.00 0.98 -4.56
CA ILE A 98 16.23 0.63 -5.28
C ILE A 98 16.75 1.82 -6.09
N TRP A 99 15.88 2.48 -6.86
CA TRP A 99 16.23 3.51 -7.83
C TRP A 99 15.72 4.87 -7.35
N THR A 100 16.64 5.81 -7.10
CA THR A 100 16.33 7.19 -6.68
C THR A 100 15.89 8.05 -7.86
N LEU A 101 15.36 9.24 -7.56
CA LEU A 101 14.91 10.25 -8.53
C LEU A 101 15.96 10.64 -9.59
N GLU A 102 17.24 10.35 -9.34
CA GLU A 102 18.35 10.62 -10.25
C GLU A 102 18.44 9.62 -11.42
N THR A 103 17.71 8.51 -11.34
CA THR A 103 17.79 7.42 -12.32
C THR A 103 16.48 7.26 -13.10
N PRO A 104 16.51 7.05 -14.44
CA PRO A 104 15.30 6.84 -15.23
C PRO A 104 14.45 5.64 -14.79
N LEU A 105 15.07 4.64 -14.17
CA LEU A 105 14.38 3.46 -13.65
C LEU A 105 13.43 3.78 -12.49
N HIS A 106 13.57 4.94 -11.83
CA HIS A 106 12.59 5.42 -10.86
C HIS A 106 11.18 5.58 -11.47
N LEU A 107 11.06 5.75 -12.79
CA LEU A 107 9.77 5.83 -13.48
C LEU A 107 8.93 4.55 -13.36
N LEU A 108 9.52 3.41 -12.99
CA LEU A 108 8.78 2.19 -12.65
C LEU A 108 7.88 2.40 -11.42
N TYR A 109 8.14 3.41 -10.59
CA TYR A 109 7.23 3.85 -9.53
C TYR A 109 5.85 4.23 -10.05
N ASN A 110 5.70 4.59 -11.33
CA ASN A 110 4.39 4.87 -11.95
C ASN A 110 3.46 3.64 -11.97
N LEU A 111 3.97 2.43 -11.75
CA LEU A 111 3.14 1.25 -11.48
C LEU A 111 2.29 1.40 -10.20
N SER A 112 2.58 2.38 -9.35
CA SER A 112 1.73 2.76 -8.22
C SER A 112 0.31 3.15 -8.65
N ILE A 113 0.05 3.45 -9.92
CA ILE A 113 -1.31 3.67 -10.45
C ILE A 113 -2.27 2.52 -10.15
N PHE A 114 -1.76 1.28 -10.01
CA PHE A 114 -2.56 0.12 -9.62
C PHE A 114 -3.15 0.21 -8.20
N MET A 115 -2.70 1.17 -7.38
CA MET A 115 -3.34 1.47 -6.10
C MET A 115 -4.80 1.91 -6.25
N ILE A 116 -5.18 2.51 -7.40
CA ILE A 116 -6.57 2.94 -7.66
C ILE A 116 -7.52 1.74 -7.59
N ILE A 117 -7.17 0.65 -8.28
CA ILE A 117 -8.07 -0.50 -8.46
C ILE A 117 -7.94 -1.52 -7.33
N THR A 118 -6.83 -1.51 -6.58
CA THR A 118 -6.55 -2.48 -5.52
C THR A 118 -7.69 -2.59 -4.49
N PRO A 119 -8.21 -1.49 -3.90
CA PRO A 119 -9.26 -1.57 -2.89
C PRO A 119 -10.56 -2.19 -3.42
N MET A 120 -11.02 -1.71 -4.58
CA MET A 120 -12.27 -2.16 -5.19
C MET A 120 -12.18 -3.60 -5.67
N ALA A 121 -11.09 -3.99 -6.35
CA ALA A 121 -10.88 -5.37 -6.79
C ALA A 121 -10.89 -6.33 -5.59
N PHE A 122 -10.23 -5.96 -4.50
CA PHE A 122 -10.23 -6.74 -3.26
C PHE A 122 -11.64 -6.88 -2.67
N ALA A 123 -12.36 -5.76 -2.53
CA ALA A 123 -13.70 -5.78 -1.95
C ALA A 123 -14.66 -6.65 -2.76
N LEU A 124 -14.61 -6.58 -4.09
CA LEU A 124 -15.45 -7.40 -4.97
C LEU A 124 -15.09 -8.88 -4.90
N GLU A 125 -13.80 -9.22 -4.93
CA GLU A 125 -13.35 -10.60 -4.88
C GLU A 125 -13.68 -11.25 -3.53
N PHE A 126 -13.42 -10.56 -2.42
CA PHE A 126 -13.58 -11.10 -1.07
C PHE A 126 -14.92 -10.72 -0.41
N LYS A 127 -15.88 -10.16 -1.16
CA LYS A 127 -17.22 -9.77 -0.68
C LYS A 127 -17.93 -10.87 0.10
N ASN A 128 -17.96 -12.08 -0.47
CA ASN A 128 -18.63 -13.23 0.14
C ASN A 128 -17.88 -13.83 1.33
N VAL A 129 -16.62 -13.45 1.53
CA VAL A 129 -15.77 -13.88 2.64
C VAL A 129 -15.87 -12.89 3.81
N ILE A 130 -15.74 -11.59 3.53
CA ILE A 130 -15.72 -10.54 4.55
C ILE A 130 -17.14 -10.13 4.99
N LYS A 131 -18.12 -10.14 4.08
CA LYS A 131 -19.54 -9.83 4.34
C LYS A 131 -19.74 -8.55 5.16
N SER A 132 -19.11 -7.44 4.76
CA SER A 132 -19.19 -6.17 5.46
C SER A 132 -19.42 -5.02 4.49
N SER A 133 -20.64 -4.46 4.49
CA SER A 133 -21.01 -3.31 3.66
C SER A 133 -20.13 -2.08 3.96
N LEU A 134 -19.78 -1.87 5.23
CA LEU A 134 -18.87 -0.79 5.63
C LEU A 134 -17.49 -0.93 4.98
N PHE A 135 -16.94 -2.14 4.90
CA PHE A 135 -15.64 -2.39 4.27
C PHE A 135 -15.71 -2.22 2.74
N GLU A 136 -16.82 -2.62 2.12
CA GLU A 136 -17.09 -2.35 0.70
C GLU A 136 -17.15 -0.83 0.44
N SER A 137 -17.94 -0.08 1.21
CA SER A 137 -18.05 1.38 1.10
C SER A 137 -16.71 2.08 1.34
N LEU A 138 -15.91 1.63 2.31
CA LEU A 138 -14.58 2.15 2.55
C LEU A 138 -13.67 1.92 1.34
N SER A 139 -13.70 0.73 0.75
CA SER A 139 -12.87 0.39 -0.41
C SER A 139 -13.26 1.22 -1.64
N VAL A 140 -14.56 1.45 -1.84
CA VAL A 140 -15.07 2.39 -2.87
C VAL A 140 -14.58 3.80 -2.59
N ALA A 141 -14.70 4.30 -1.36
CA ALA A 141 -14.29 5.64 -1.00
C ALA A 141 -12.78 5.86 -1.23
N VAL A 142 -11.94 4.89 -0.87
CA VAL A 142 -10.50 4.94 -1.11
C VAL A 142 -10.20 4.94 -2.61
N THR A 143 -10.82 4.07 -3.42
CA THR A 143 -10.67 4.08 -4.88
C THR A 143 -11.08 5.43 -5.49
N VAL A 144 -12.22 5.99 -5.09
CA VAL A 144 -12.68 7.31 -5.56
C VAL A 144 -11.70 8.41 -5.15
N LEU A 145 -11.18 8.36 -3.93
CA LEU A 145 -10.13 9.27 -3.46
C LEU A 145 -8.90 9.19 -4.37
N HIS A 146 -8.42 8.00 -4.73
CA HIS A 146 -7.28 7.88 -5.65
C HIS A 146 -7.57 8.52 -7.02
N VAL A 147 -8.72 8.23 -7.63
CA VAL A 147 -9.11 8.84 -8.91
C VAL A 147 -9.15 10.36 -8.81
N PHE A 148 -9.76 10.89 -7.74
CA PHE A 148 -9.85 12.33 -7.51
C PHE A 148 -8.47 12.97 -7.31
N MET A 149 -7.59 12.34 -6.54
CA MET A 149 -6.22 12.80 -6.33
C MET A 149 -5.40 12.81 -7.61
N PHE A 150 -5.49 11.77 -8.43
CA PHE A 150 -4.85 11.76 -9.74
C PHE A 150 -5.39 12.87 -10.64
N TRP A 151 -6.70 13.10 -10.67
CA TRP A 151 -7.28 14.21 -11.41
C TRP A 151 -6.75 15.56 -10.93
N LEU A 152 -6.66 15.80 -9.61
CA LEU A 152 -6.09 17.03 -9.04
C LEU A 152 -4.62 17.24 -9.48
N ILE A 153 -3.81 16.17 -9.45
CA ILE A 153 -2.41 16.21 -9.89
C ILE A 153 -2.34 16.57 -11.38
N TYR A 154 -3.06 15.86 -12.25
CA TYR A 154 -3.00 16.06 -13.69
C TYR A 154 -3.61 17.40 -14.15
N ALA A 155 -4.62 17.89 -13.44
CA ALA A 155 -5.21 19.20 -13.69
C ALA A 155 -4.35 20.37 -13.18
N GLY A 156 -3.27 20.10 -12.44
CA GLY A 156 -2.39 21.12 -11.87
C GLY A 156 -3.00 21.88 -10.70
N PHE A 157 -3.97 21.29 -9.99
CA PHE A 157 -4.65 21.93 -8.86
C PHE A 157 -3.88 21.81 -7.54
N ILE A 158 -2.76 21.08 -7.50
CA ILE A 158 -1.93 20.94 -6.30
C ILE A 158 -0.77 21.96 -6.39
N PRO A 159 -0.77 23.01 -5.54
CA PRO A 159 0.33 23.97 -5.49
C PRO A 159 1.62 23.27 -5.03
N GLN A 160 2.76 23.70 -5.56
CA GLN A 160 4.06 23.09 -5.24
C GLN A 160 4.44 23.29 -3.77
N GLU A 161 3.99 24.39 -3.17
CA GLU A 161 4.28 24.79 -1.79
C GLU A 161 3.65 23.86 -0.75
N ILE A 162 2.61 23.10 -1.13
CA ILE A 162 1.91 22.15 -0.25
C ILE A 162 1.87 20.72 -0.79
N ASN A 163 2.55 20.46 -1.91
CA ASN A 163 2.53 19.17 -2.60
C ASN A 163 2.98 18.03 -1.68
N GLY A 164 4.07 18.24 -0.93
CA GLY A 164 4.58 17.30 0.06
C GLY A 164 3.54 16.92 1.12
N LEU A 165 2.82 17.90 1.67
CA LEU A 165 1.77 17.65 2.66
C LEU A 165 0.61 16.85 2.06
N ILE A 166 0.15 17.24 0.87
CA ILE A 166 -0.97 16.58 0.19
C ILE A 166 -0.65 15.11 -0.12
N GLN A 167 0.57 14.81 -0.60
CA GLN A 167 1.01 13.44 -0.84
C GLN A 167 1.00 12.59 0.43
N ARG A 168 1.47 13.16 1.55
CA ARG A 168 1.51 12.46 2.85
C ARG A 168 0.11 12.18 3.39
N LEU A 169 -0.79 13.16 3.31
CA LEU A 169 -2.19 12.99 3.70
C LEU A 169 -2.90 11.95 2.83
N TRP A 170 -2.57 11.89 1.54
CA TRP A 170 -3.11 10.88 0.63
C TRP A 170 -2.52 9.47 0.86
N ALA A 171 -1.26 9.39 1.27
CA ALA A 171 -0.61 8.12 1.57
C ALA A 171 -1.23 7.43 2.81
N ILE A 172 -1.74 8.19 3.80
CA ILE A 172 -2.38 7.62 5.00
C ILE A 172 -3.56 6.69 4.67
N PRO A 173 -4.63 7.12 3.96
CA PRO A 173 -5.73 6.23 3.61
C PRO A 173 -5.30 5.13 2.63
N THR A 174 -4.36 5.42 1.72
CA THR A 174 -3.81 4.44 0.78
C THR A 174 -3.18 3.26 1.51
N MET A 175 -2.30 3.53 2.48
CA MET A 175 -1.57 2.51 3.20
C MET A 175 -2.39 1.93 4.34
N GLY A 176 -3.17 2.76 5.04
CA GLY A 176 -4.07 2.33 6.12
C GLY A 176 -5.14 1.33 5.67
N TRP A 177 -5.62 1.44 4.42
CA TRP A 177 -6.55 0.47 3.85
C TRP A 177 -5.98 -0.97 3.87
N PHE A 178 -4.68 -1.16 3.58
CA PHE A 178 -4.05 -2.48 3.65
C PHE A 178 -4.08 -3.06 5.06
N GLY A 179 -3.91 -2.24 6.10
CA GLY A 179 -4.03 -2.67 7.48
C GLY A 179 -5.44 -3.19 7.80
N ILE A 180 -6.47 -2.50 7.32
CA ILE A 180 -7.87 -2.92 7.51
C ILE A 180 -8.18 -4.19 6.71
N ALA A 181 -7.75 -4.25 5.44
CA ALA A 181 -7.93 -5.40 4.57
C ALA A 181 -7.27 -6.67 5.13
N ALA A 182 -6.02 -6.54 5.59
CA ALA A 182 -5.27 -7.61 6.24
C ALA A 182 -5.99 -8.13 7.49
N TYR A 183 -6.44 -7.22 8.37
CA TYR A 183 -7.17 -7.57 9.57
C TYR A 183 -8.47 -8.32 9.25
N LYS A 184 -9.30 -7.78 8.35
CA LYS A 184 -10.59 -8.40 7.98
C LYS A 184 -10.40 -9.79 7.39
N LEU A 185 -9.45 -9.96 6.48
CA LEU A 185 -9.20 -11.25 5.84
C LEU A 185 -8.58 -12.27 6.80
N ALA A 186 -7.67 -11.84 7.68
CA ALA A 186 -7.06 -12.69 8.70
C ALA A 186 -8.10 -13.18 9.72
N CYS A 187 -9.03 -12.31 10.17
CA CYS A 187 -10.12 -12.70 11.05
C CYS A 187 -11.02 -13.75 10.41
N CYS A 188 -11.43 -13.57 9.15
CA CYS A 188 -12.24 -14.55 8.43
C CYS A 188 -11.52 -15.90 8.30
N GLN A 189 -10.22 -15.89 7.96
CA GLN A 189 -9.42 -17.11 7.83
C GLN A 189 -9.27 -17.86 9.16
N PHE A 190 -9.06 -17.11 10.26
CA PHE A 190 -8.92 -17.70 11.58
C PHE A 190 -10.23 -18.35 12.06
N SER A 191 -11.37 -17.68 11.85
CA SER A 191 -12.69 -18.27 12.15
C SER A 191 -12.95 -19.53 11.33
N ALA A 192 -12.63 -19.54 10.04
CA ALA A 192 -12.77 -20.72 9.19
C ALA A 192 -11.88 -21.89 9.66
N ASN A 193 -10.67 -21.61 10.14
CA ASN A 193 -9.76 -22.63 10.64
C ASN A 193 -10.21 -23.26 11.97
N ARG A 194 -10.88 -22.52 12.86
CA ARG A 194 -11.44 -23.09 14.11
C ARG A 194 -12.54 -24.10 13.79
N VAL A 195 -13.50 -23.70 12.96
CA VAL A 195 -14.64 -24.57 12.59
C VAL A 195 -14.17 -25.87 11.92
N ALA A 196 -13.10 -25.81 11.12
CA ALA A 196 -12.55 -26.99 10.45
C ALA A 196 -11.63 -27.86 11.33
N GLY A 197 -11.29 -27.44 12.54
CA GLY A 197 -10.51 -28.23 13.51
C GLY A 197 -11.38 -28.91 14.58
N ASP A 198 -12.64 -28.51 14.69
CA ASP A 198 -13.64 -29.08 15.60
C ASP A 198 -14.49 -30.20 14.92
N LEU A 199 -14.13 -30.58 13.68
CA LEU A 199 -14.70 -31.68 12.89
C LEU A 199 -13.63 -32.75 12.64
#